data_AF-A0A7S1QYU4-F1
#
_entry.id   AF-A0A7S1QYU4-F1
#
_cell.length_a   1.000
_cell.length_b   1.000
_cell.length_c   1.000
_cell.angle_alpha   90.00
_cell.angle_beta   90.00
_cell.angle_gamma   90.00
#
_symmetry.space_group_name_H-M   'P 1'
#
loop_
_entity.id
_entity.type
_entity.pdbx_description
1 polymer ?
#
loop_
_entity_poly.entity_id
_entity_poly.type
_entity_poly.pdbx_seq_one_letter_code
_entity_poly.pdbx_strand_id
1 'polypeptide(L)'
;LAGLECHCSIPYTLVVPRPQTPDPRLQPSMAPRTVAAIACAGLQLAAALRTNKAESGVFVQAESCLEITDKETCMDSQMLRGVSCAGWGGSVCVPRGAPAQIITDPVICEESYDQLGIRSIGWGGSKCLTEASKCGDITWPHVCDDAKVKVGLTCAGWGGDKCLEPGASATLITDKSICENSQAWLNIPSAGWDGKRCAPKTMNCGDVTSREMCDEYKGTCAGWGGDSCLEPGSAPKFITSKVICAESQQRLGIPSIGWGGSMCLSPD
;
A
#
# COMPACT_ATOMS: atom_id res chain seq x y z
N LEU A 1 -14.69 55.91 -22.44
CA LEU A 1 -14.50 55.61 -21.00
C LEU A 1 -14.38 54.09 -20.90
N ALA A 2 -13.29 53.55 -21.44
CA ALA A 2 -12.03 53.23 -20.75
C ALA A 2 -12.10 51.86 -20.08
N GLY A 3 -11.79 50.83 -20.88
CA GLY A 3 -11.45 49.49 -20.41
C GLY A 3 -9.99 49.44 -19.97
N LEU A 4 -9.74 48.67 -18.92
CA LEU A 4 -8.40 48.31 -18.45
C LEU A 4 -8.28 46.79 -18.51
N GLU A 5 -7.58 46.31 -19.54
CA GLU A 5 -7.03 44.96 -19.59
C GLU A 5 -5.60 45.03 -19.03
N CYS A 6 -5.35 44.35 -17.91
CA CYS A 6 -4.01 44.18 -17.35
C CYS A 6 -3.45 42.83 -17.80
N HIS A 7 -2.59 42.85 -18.82
CA HIS A 7 -1.72 41.72 -19.17
C HIS A 7 -0.39 41.84 -18.42
N CYS A 8 -0.18 40.95 -17.43
CA CYS A 8 1.14 40.69 -16.86
C CYS A 8 1.71 39.41 -17.47
N SER A 9 2.52 39.55 -18.52
CA SER A 9 3.37 38.46 -19.03
C SER A 9 4.76 38.61 -18.40
N ILE A 10 5.11 37.72 -17.47
CA ILE A 10 6.49 37.56 -16.98
C ILE A 10 7.07 36.30 -17.63
N PRO A 11 8.11 36.40 -18.48
CA PRO A 11 8.83 35.22 -18.94
C PRO A 11 9.78 34.74 -17.83
N TYR A 12 9.42 33.65 -17.15
CA TYR A 12 10.36 32.92 -16.31
C TYR A 12 11.25 32.04 -17.20
N THR A 13 12.44 32.53 -17.50
CA THR A 13 13.56 31.70 -17.98
C THR A 13 14.04 30.83 -16.81
N LEU A 14 13.65 29.56 -16.81
CA LEU A 14 14.21 28.53 -15.94
C LEU A 14 15.68 28.29 -16.34
N VAL A 15 16.60 28.87 -15.60
CA VAL A 15 18.03 28.51 -15.65
C VAL A 15 18.17 27.19 -14.92
N VAL A 16 18.26 26.09 -15.68
CA VAL A 16 18.60 24.77 -15.14
C VAL A 16 20.09 24.79 -14.74
N PRO A 17 20.44 24.63 -13.46
CA PRO A 17 21.83 24.52 -13.06
C PRO A 17 22.43 23.25 -13.68
N ARG A 18 23.57 23.40 -14.37
CA ARG A 18 24.32 22.25 -14.91
C ARG A 18 24.74 21.33 -13.75
N PRO A 19 24.71 20.00 -13.95
CA PRO A 19 25.30 19.06 -13.00
C PRO A 19 26.77 19.42 -12.78
N GLN A 20 27.13 19.73 -11.54
CA GLN A 20 28.53 19.86 -11.15
C GLN A 20 29.16 18.47 -11.21
N THR A 21 30.12 18.28 -12.11
CA THR A 21 30.98 17.10 -12.14
C THR A 21 31.79 17.05 -10.84
N PRO A 22 31.83 15.92 -10.13
CA PRO A 22 32.60 15.78 -8.90
C PRO A 22 34.10 16.02 -9.18
N ASP A 23 34.71 16.84 -8.33
CA ASP A 23 36.13 17.19 -8.36
C ASP A 23 36.99 15.95 -8.05
N PRO A 24 37.89 15.50 -8.96
CA PRO A 24 38.69 14.30 -8.79
C PRO A 24 39.88 14.45 -7.81
N ARG A 25 39.91 15.48 -6.94
CA ARG A 25 41.08 15.81 -6.10
C ARG A 25 40.92 15.68 -4.59
N LEU A 26 40.19 14.67 -4.11
CA LEU A 26 40.31 14.23 -2.72
C LEU A 26 40.75 12.77 -2.67
N GLN A 27 42.06 12.58 -2.74
CA GLN A 27 42.70 11.31 -2.37
C GLN A 27 42.75 11.22 -0.83
N PRO A 28 42.20 10.17 -0.21
CA PRO A 28 42.44 9.89 1.20
C PRO A 28 43.89 9.43 1.39
N SER A 29 44.63 10.20 2.19
CA SER A 29 45.96 9.87 2.69
C SER A 29 45.94 8.53 3.43
N MET A 30 46.64 7.53 2.88
CA MET A 30 46.89 6.26 3.56
C MET A 30 47.96 6.46 4.64
N ALA A 31 47.53 6.50 5.89
CA ALA A 31 48.43 6.38 7.03
C ALA A 31 48.88 4.91 7.19
N PRO A 32 50.17 4.63 7.49
CA PRO A 32 50.65 3.28 7.72
C PRO A 32 50.15 2.75 9.08
N ARG A 33 49.46 1.61 9.07
CA ARG A 33 49.10 0.88 10.29
C ARG A 33 50.27 0.00 10.72
N THR A 34 50.87 0.37 11.84
CA THR A 34 51.89 -0.39 12.55
C THR A 34 51.33 -1.74 12.99
N VAL A 35 51.98 -2.82 12.55
CA VAL A 35 51.71 -4.19 12.96
C VAL A 35 52.32 -4.41 14.35
N ALA A 36 51.48 -4.49 15.38
CA ALA A 36 51.88 -4.98 16.69
C ALA A 36 51.61 -6.49 16.76
N ALA A 37 52.66 -7.29 16.63
CA ALA A 37 52.64 -8.70 16.98
C ALA A 37 52.59 -8.83 18.51
N ILE A 38 51.51 -9.41 19.04
CA ILE A 38 51.44 -9.87 20.42
C ILE A 38 51.45 -11.40 20.38
N ALA A 39 52.58 -11.95 20.81
CA ALA A 39 52.79 -13.38 20.97
C ALA A 39 52.14 -13.90 22.26
N CYS A 40 51.51 -15.07 22.11
CA CYS A 40 51.28 -16.16 23.04
C CYS A 40 51.53 -15.96 24.55
N ALA A 41 50.54 -16.33 25.37
CA ALA A 41 50.60 -17.49 26.26
C ALA A 41 49.58 -17.32 27.40
N GLY A 42 48.71 -18.31 27.62
CA GLY A 42 47.76 -18.24 28.73
C GLY A 42 46.72 -19.34 28.79
N LEU A 43 47.18 -20.53 29.18
CA LEU A 43 46.51 -21.50 30.06
C LEU A 43 45.09 -22.02 29.75
N GLN A 44 45.10 -23.33 29.54
CA GLN A 44 44.08 -24.33 29.85
C GLN A 44 43.28 -24.07 31.14
N LEU A 45 41.95 -24.28 31.10
CA LEU A 45 41.16 -25.16 31.98
C LEU A 45 39.67 -24.74 31.97
N ALA A 46 38.82 -25.53 31.30
CA ALA A 46 37.44 -25.82 31.75
C ALA A 46 36.76 -26.78 30.75
N ALA A 47 37.32 -27.99 30.62
CA ALA A 47 36.57 -29.13 30.15
C ALA A 47 35.77 -29.68 31.33
N ALA A 48 34.56 -29.16 31.58
CA ALA A 48 33.61 -29.80 32.49
C ALA A 48 32.17 -29.34 32.20
N LEU A 49 31.31 -30.33 31.94
CA LEU A 49 29.85 -30.29 32.04
C LEU A 49 29.08 -29.55 30.91
N ARG A 50 29.08 -30.14 29.72
CA ARG A 50 27.87 -30.16 28.87
C ARG A 50 27.43 -31.60 28.65
N THR A 51 26.95 -32.23 29.72
CA THR A 51 26.22 -33.49 29.65
C THR A 51 24.82 -33.22 29.08
N ASN A 52 24.65 -33.61 27.82
CA ASN A 52 23.50 -34.29 27.25
C ASN A 52 22.12 -33.94 27.83
N LYS A 53 21.45 -32.97 27.20
CA LYS A 53 20.00 -33.08 26.99
C LYS A 53 19.75 -33.26 25.49
N ALA A 54 20.15 -34.43 24.99
CA ALA A 54 19.68 -34.94 23.71
C ALA A 54 18.22 -35.39 23.89
N GLU A 55 17.31 -34.43 24.05
CA GLU A 55 15.91 -34.71 23.76
C GLU A 55 15.86 -35.09 22.29
N SER A 56 15.42 -36.33 22.04
CA SER A 56 15.12 -36.85 20.71
C SER A 56 13.92 -36.08 20.16
N GLY A 57 14.15 -34.81 19.83
CA GLY A 57 13.22 -34.01 19.07
C GLY A 57 13.13 -34.65 17.70
N VAL A 58 11.94 -35.13 17.36
CA VAL A 58 11.58 -35.48 15.99
C VAL A 58 11.98 -34.29 15.13
N PHE A 59 13.04 -34.44 14.33
CA PHE A 59 13.42 -33.44 13.35
C PHE A 59 12.27 -33.34 12.36
N VAL A 60 11.40 -32.36 12.55
CA VAL A 60 10.40 -31.99 11.55
C VAL A 60 11.18 -31.45 10.37
N GLN A 61 11.31 -32.23 9.29
CA GLN A 61 11.86 -31.73 8.04
C GLN A 61 10.94 -30.61 7.57
N ALA A 62 11.47 -29.40 7.49
CA ALA A 62 10.76 -28.31 6.85
C ALA A 62 10.71 -28.63 5.35
N GLU A 63 9.53 -28.61 4.74
CA GLU A 63 9.39 -28.91 3.31
C GLU A 63 9.82 -27.73 2.45
N SER A 64 9.90 -26.52 3.02
CA SER A 64 10.29 -25.31 2.31
C SER A 64 11.02 -24.28 3.17
N CYS A 65 11.75 -23.36 2.52
CA CYS A 65 12.39 -22.22 3.20
C CYS A 65 11.39 -21.34 3.96
N LEU A 66 10.15 -21.24 3.47
CA LEU A 66 9.12 -20.35 4.05
C LEU A 66 8.68 -20.78 5.45
N GLU A 67 8.88 -22.05 5.80
CA GLU A 67 8.55 -22.59 7.13
C GLU A 67 9.61 -22.27 8.18
N ILE A 68 10.78 -21.80 7.75
CA ILE A 68 11.88 -21.42 8.64
C ILE A 68 11.68 -19.95 9.03
N THR A 69 11.11 -19.72 10.21
CA THR A 69 10.80 -18.39 10.76
C THR A 69 11.84 -17.86 11.74
N ASP A 70 13.01 -18.50 11.83
CA ASP A 70 14.12 -18.07 12.68
C ASP A 70 15.41 -17.90 11.86
N LYS A 71 16.13 -16.81 12.15
CA LYS A 71 17.29 -16.39 11.36
C LYS A 71 18.45 -17.39 11.46
N GLU A 72 18.70 -17.94 12.65
CA GLU A 72 19.81 -18.87 12.88
C GLU A 72 19.61 -20.16 12.08
N THR A 73 18.41 -20.77 12.14
CA THR A 73 18.07 -21.95 11.35
C THR A 73 18.08 -21.66 9.85
N CYS A 74 17.74 -20.43 9.43
CA CYS A 74 17.82 -20.06 8.02
C CYS A 74 19.27 -20.04 7.50
N MET A 75 20.22 -19.51 8.29
CA MET A 75 21.64 -19.49 7.91
C MET A 75 22.22 -20.90 7.75
N ASP A 76 21.77 -21.83 8.60
CA ASP A 76 22.19 -23.23 8.57
C ASP A 76 21.15 -24.17 7.94
N SER A 77 20.24 -23.63 7.11
CA SER A 77 19.06 -24.35 6.59
C SER A 77 19.41 -25.63 5.82
N GLN A 78 20.52 -25.62 5.07
CA GLN A 78 20.99 -26.80 4.36
C GLN A 78 21.43 -27.92 5.32
N MET A 79 22.09 -27.57 6.42
CA MET A 79 22.57 -28.53 7.41
C MET A 79 21.44 -29.02 8.33
N LEU A 80 20.60 -28.10 8.81
CA LEU A 80 19.58 -28.40 9.81
C LEU A 80 18.28 -28.95 9.22
N ARG A 81 17.92 -28.52 8.01
CA ARG A 81 16.62 -28.86 7.39
C ARG A 81 16.76 -29.54 6.03
N GLY A 82 17.95 -29.61 5.45
CA GLY A 82 18.17 -30.20 4.13
C GLY A 82 17.63 -29.37 2.97
N VAL A 83 17.27 -28.10 3.20
CA VAL A 83 16.75 -27.19 2.18
C VAL A 83 17.78 -26.11 1.83
N SER A 84 17.90 -25.75 0.55
CA SER A 84 18.82 -24.71 0.08
C SER A 84 18.07 -23.41 -0.18
N CYS A 85 18.24 -22.45 0.74
CA CYS A 85 17.60 -21.14 0.67
C CYS A 85 18.56 -20.08 0.10
N ALA A 86 18.01 -18.93 -0.29
CA ALA A 86 18.79 -17.75 -0.68
C ALA A 86 19.37 -17.04 0.55
N GLY A 87 18.62 -16.98 1.65
CA GLY A 87 19.04 -16.33 2.89
C GLY A 87 17.84 -15.85 3.71
N TRP A 88 18.09 -15.06 4.75
CA TRP A 88 17.04 -14.51 5.62
C TRP A 88 16.39 -13.30 4.97
N GLY A 89 15.06 -13.24 4.95
CA GLY A 89 14.28 -12.15 4.36
C GLY A 89 13.73 -11.14 5.37
N GLY A 90 14.00 -11.31 6.65
CA GLY A 90 13.48 -10.45 7.72
C GLY A 90 12.53 -11.16 8.68
N SER A 91 11.57 -11.92 8.13
CA SER A 91 10.59 -12.69 8.90
C SER A 91 10.64 -14.19 8.62
N VAL A 92 11.10 -14.57 7.43
CA VAL A 92 11.20 -15.97 6.99
C VAL A 92 12.48 -16.17 6.17
N CYS A 93 12.88 -17.43 6.01
CA CYS A 93 13.93 -17.80 5.08
C CYS A 93 13.39 -17.74 3.64
N VAL A 94 14.19 -17.17 2.73
CA VAL A 94 13.79 -16.85 1.36
C VAL A 94 14.25 -17.94 0.41
N PRO A 95 13.35 -18.55 -0.39
CA PRO A 95 13.74 -19.47 -1.46
C PRO A 95 14.55 -18.76 -2.56
N ARG A 96 15.44 -19.50 -3.24
CA ARG A 96 16.14 -18.96 -4.42
C ARG A 96 15.15 -18.62 -5.54
N GLY A 97 15.30 -17.43 -6.12
CA GLY A 97 14.40 -16.93 -7.18
C GLY A 97 13.03 -16.47 -6.69
N ALA A 98 12.82 -16.34 -5.37
CA ALA A 98 11.59 -15.79 -4.82
C ALA A 98 11.39 -14.31 -5.23
N PRO A 99 10.14 -13.83 -5.33
CA PRO A 99 9.87 -12.42 -5.60
C PRO A 99 10.29 -11.56 -4.41
N ALA A 100 10.72 -10.31 -4.66
CA ALA A 100 11.19 -9.40 -3.61
C ALA A 100 10.16 -9.17 -2.49
N GLN A 101 8.86 -9.25 -2.78
CA GLN A 101 7.76 -9.04 -1.82
C GLN A 101 7.82 -9.93 -0.57
N ILE A 102 8.58 -11.03 -0.60
CA ILE A 102 8.83 -11.88 0.55
C ILE A 102 9.78 -11.26 1.60
N ILE A 103 10.61 -10.30 1.17
CA ILE A 103 11.58 -9.62 2.02
C ILE A 103 10.82 -8.55 2.81
N THR A 104 10.81 -8.72 4.14
CA THR A 104 10.11 -7.85 5.10
C THR A 104 11.08 -7.07 5.99
N ASP A 105 12.38 -7.13 5.73
CA ASP A 105 13.38 -6.29 6.39
C ASP A 105 13.88 -5.20 5.42
N PRO A 106 13.86 -3.92 5.82
CA PRO A 106 14.23 -2.81 4.94
C PRO A 106 15.73 -2.81 4.56
N VAL A 107 16.63 -3.21 5.46
CA VAL A 107 18.07 -3.27 5.19
C VAL A 107 18.37 -4.37 4.18
N ILE A 108 17.76 -5.54 4.39
CA ILE A 108 17.85 -6.65 3.42
C ILE A 108 17.22 -6.26 2.08
N CYS A 109 16.19 -5.40 2.09
CA CYS A 109 15.56 -4.93 0.88
C CYS A 109 16.49 -4.08 0.01
N GLU A 110 17.17 -3.11 0.64
CA GLU A 110 18.12 -2.21 -0.02
C GLU A 110 19.29 -3.00 -0.64
N GLU A 111 19.73 -4.08 0.01
CA GLU A 111 20.83 -4.94 -0.44
C GLU A 111 20.34 -6.27 -1.04
N SER A 112 19.07 -6.36 -1.44
CA SER A 112 18.41 -7.62 -1.80
C SER A 112 19.07 -8.37 -2.96
N TYR A 113 19.64 -7.64 -3.92
CA TYR A 113 20.34 -8.24 -5.04
C TYR A 113 21.68 -8.85 -4.61
N ASP A 114 22.44 -8.15 -3.77
CA ASP A 114 23.77 -8.57 -3.33
C ASP A 114 23.67 -9.69 -2.27
N GLN A 115 22.70 -9.62 -1.38
CA GLN A 115 22.51 -10.62 -0.32
C GLN A 115 21.76 -11.87 -0.79
N LEU A 116 20.72 -11.72 -1.62
CA LEU A 116 19.78 -12.79 -1.94
C LEU A 116 19.69 -13.11 -3.44
N GLY A 117 20.32 -12.31 -4.31
CA GLY A 117 20.16 -12.44 -5.76
C GLY A 117 18.76 -12.06 -6.27
N ILE A 118 18.01 -11.28 -5.49
CA ILE A 118 16.63 -10.89 -5.79
C ILE A 118 16.57 -9.42 -6.18
N ARG A 119 15.98 -9.12 -7.34
CA ARG A 119 15.80 -7.73 -7.79
C ARG A 119 14.60 -7.09 -7.07
N SER A 120 14.86 -5.96 -6.41
CA SER A 120 13.86 -5.07 -5.82
C SER A 120 13.93 -3.70 -6.50
N ILE A 121 12.80 -2.99 -6.57
CA ILE A 121 12.77 -1.58 -6.99
C ILE A 121 12.78 -0.60 -5.81
N GLY A 122 12.81 -1.12 -4.57
CA GLY A 122 12.89 -0.33 -3.34
C GLY A 122 12.00 -0.85 -2.22
N TRP A 123 12.05 -0.19 -1.07
CA TRP A 123 11.26 -0.56 0.11
C TRP A 123 9.87 0.09 0.09
N GLY A 124 8.82 -0.72 0.23
CA GLY A 124 7.43 -0.26 0.24
C GLY A 124 6.91 0.17 1.61
N GLY A 125 7.65 -0.05 2.69
CA GLY A 125 7.21 0.23 4.07
C GLY A 125 7.02 -1.03 4.92
N SER A 126 6.51 -2.10 4.32
CA SER A 126 6.29 -3.40 4.99
C SER A 126 7.00 -4.57 4.29
N LYS A 127 7.29 -4.41 3.00
CA LYS A 127 7.97 -5.39 2.16
C LYS A 127 8.70 -4.69 1.02
N CYS A 128 9.62 -5.37 0.36
CA CYS A 128 10.18 -4.87 -0.89
C CYS A 128 9.15 -4.79 -2.00
N LEU A 129 9.35 -3.82 -2.88
CA LEU A 129 8.60 -3.65 -4.11
C LEU A 129 9.28 -4.39 -5.26
N THR A 130 8.44 -4.87 -6.18
CA THR A 130 8.82 -5.51 -7.44
C THR A 130 8.45 -4.60 -8.61
N GLU A 131 8.94 -4.89 -9.82
CA GLU A 131 8.54 -4.14 -11.03
C GLU A 131 7.02 -4.16 -11.31
N ALA A 132 6.30 -5.18 -10.80
CA ALA A 132 4.84 -5.29 -10.88
C ALA A 132 4.09 -4.59 -9.73
N SER A 133 4.80 -3.95 -8.79
CA SER A 133 4.20 -3.25 -7.67
C SER A 133 3.45 -2.00 -8.11
N LYS A 134 2.43 -1.66 -7.32
CA LYS A 134 1.51 -0.54 -7.54
C LYS A 134 1.67 0.49 -6.43
N CYS A 135 1.12 1.70 -6.60
CA CYS A 135 1.14 2.72 -5.54
C CYS A 135 0.51 2.19 -4.26
N GLY A 136 -0.58 1.42 -4.37
CA GLY A 136 -1.23 0.80 -3.21
C GLY A 136 -0.35 -0.14 -2.37
N ASP A 137 0.80 -0.60 -2.90
CA ASP A 137 1.77 -1.42 -2.16
C ASP A 137 2.71 -0.58 -1.27
N ILE A 138 2.75 0.73 -1.44
CA ILE A 138 3.55 1.65 -0.63
C ILE A 138 2.75 2.04 0.63
N THR A 139 3.20 1.56 1.79
CA THR A 139 2.60 1.79 3.11
C THR A 139 3.42 2.74 3.99
N TRP A 140 4.36 3.51 3.42
CA TRP A 140 5.15 4.50 4.15
C TRP A 140 5.05 5.89 3.46
N PRO A 141 4.65 6.96 4.17
CA PRO A 141 4.34 8.25 3.53
C PRO A 141 5.53 8.85 2.78
N HIS A 142 6.72 8.83 3.38
CA HIS A 142 7.91 9.43 2.77
C HIS A 142 8.41 8.70 1.51
N VAL A 143 8.00 7.44 1.32
CA VAL A 143 8.27 6.71 0.06
C VAL A 143 7.23 7.11 -0.97
N CYS A 144 5.97 7.30 -0.55
CA CYS A 144 4.89 7.77 -1.42
C CYS A 144 5.15 9.17 -1.98
N ASP A 145 5.59 10.11 -1.14
CA ASP A 145 5.88 11.50 -1.53
C ASP A 145 6.95 11.59 -2.63
N ASP A 146 7.93 10.67 -2.60
CA ASP A 146 9.02 10.59 -3.56
C ASP A 146 8.91 9.36 -4.50
N ALA A 147 7.72 8.76 -4.65
CA ALA A 147 7.58 7.44 -5.29
C ALA A 147 8.14 7.40 -6.71
N LYS A 148 7.98 8.49 -7.46
CA LYS A 148 8.48 8.60 -8.84
C LYS A 148 10.00 8.56 -8.90
N VAL A 149 10.67 9.16 -7.92
CA VAL A 149 12.13 9.26 -7.88
C VAL A 149 12.74 8.01 -7.25
N LYS A 150 12.17 7.52 -6.14
CA LYS A 150 12.71 6.40 -5.38
C LYS A 150 12.43 5.04 -6.02
N VAL A 151 11.21 4.84 -6.53
CA VAL A 151 10.74 3.51 -6.97
C VAL A 151 10.12 3.53 -8.37
N GLY A 152 10.18 4.66 -9.09
CA GLY A 152 9.70 4.77 -10.47
C GLY A 152 8.17 4.74 -10.64
N LEU A 153 7.40 4.86 -9.55
CA LEU A 153 5.93 4.81 -9.60
C LEU A 153 5.31 6.22 -9.60
N THR A 154 4.34 6.46 -10.47
CA THR A 154 3.58 7.73 -10.51
C THR A 154 2.29 7.58 -9.72
N CYS A 155 2.26 8.15 -8.53
CA CYS A 155 1.14 8.06 -7.60
C CYS A 155 0.40 9.39 -7.45
N ALA A 156 -0.86 9.35 -7.02
CA ALA A 156 -1.63 10.55 -6.71
C ALA A 156 -1.17 11.23 -5.41
N GLY A 157 -0.63 10.45 -4.47
CA GLY A 157 -0.13 10.92 -3.18
C GLY A 157 -0.58 10.03 -2.02
N TRP A 158 -0.26 10.44 -0.80
CA TRP A 158 -0.56 9.66 0.41
C TRP A 158 -2.05 9.75 0.76
N GLY A 159 -2.68 8.60 1.02
CA GLY A 159 -4.10 8.52 1.38
C GLY A 159 -4.37 8.41 2.88
N GLY A 160 -3.35 8.26 3.73
CA GLY A 160 -3.49 8.04 5.17
C GLY A 160 -2.85 6.74 5.64
N ASP A 161 -3.19 5.63 4.98
CA ASP A 161 -2.64 4.29 5.30
C ASP A 161 -1.70 3.76 4.20
N LYS A 162 -1.89 4.23 2.97
CA LYS A 162 -1.14 3.79 1.78
C LYS A 162 -1.13 4.89 0.72
N CYS A 163 -0.23 4.74 -0.25
CA CYS A 163 -0.18 5.60 -1.41
C CYS A 163 -1.35 5.30 -2.37
N LEU A 164 -1.86 6.34 -3.02
CA LEU A 164 -3.01 6.27 -3.92
C LEU A 164 -2.59 6.24 -5.38
N GLU A 165 -3.32 5.48 -6.18
CA GLU A 165 -3.19 5.50 -7.64
C GLU A 165 -3.72 6.82 -8.23
N PRO A 166 -3.21 7.27 -9.39
CA PRO A 166 -3.83 8.34 -10.15
C PRO A 166 -5.32 8.08 -10.41
N GLY A 167 -6.18 9.05 -10.10
CA GLY A 167 -7.63 8.92 -10.23
C GLY A 167 -8.31 8.06 -9.15
N ALA A 168 -7.62 7.77 -8.04
CA ALA A 168 -8.21 7.09 -6.90
C ALA A 168 -9.47 7.81 -6.37
N SER A 169 -10.41 7.02 -5.84
CA SER A 169 -11.61 7.53 -5.18
C SER A 169 -11.26 8.11 -3.80
N ALA A 170 -12.03 9.12 -3.36
CA ALA A 170 -11.94 9.68 -2.02
C ALA A 170 -12.14 8.60 -0.93
N THR A 171 -12.90 7.54 -1.19
CA THR A 171 -13.14 6.44 -0.22
C THR A 171 -11.87 5.69 0.21
N LEU A 172 -10.77 5.88 -0.51
CA LEU A 172 -9.46 5.32 -0.17
C LEU A 172 -8.64 6.24 0.75
N ILE A 173 -9.11 7.46 1.01
CA ILE A 173 -8.49 8.39 1.95
C ILE A 173 -8.98 8.06 3.36
N THR A 174 -8.06 7.67 4.22
CA THR A 174 -8.28 7.25 5.62
C THR A 174 -7.76 8.25 6.64
N ASP A 175 -7.10 9.33 6.20
CA ASP A 175 -6.70 10.44 7.05
C ASP A 175 -7.64 11.63 6.88
N LYS A 176 -8.08 12.21 8.01
CA LYS A 176 -9.02 13.33 8.03
C LYS A 176 -8.42 14.61 7.44
N SER A 177 -7.19 14.95 7.78
CA SER A 177 -6.52 16.17 7.28
C SER A 177 -6.32 16.10 5.77
N ILE A 178 -5.94 14.92 5.26
CA ILE A 178 -5.86 14.65 3.82
C ILE A 178 -7.23 14.77 3.17
N CYS A 179 -8.28 14.25 3.79
CA CYS A 179 -9.64 14.35 3.25
C CYS A 179 -10.11 15.81 3.09
N GLU A 180 -9.89 16.63 4.13
CA GLU A 180 -10.25 18.05 4.15
C GLU A 180 -9.53 18.86 3.05
N ASN A 181 -8.36 18.39 2.60
CA ASN A 181 -7.55 19.04 1.58
C ASN A 181 -7.41 18.22 0.27
N SER A 182 -8.21 17.16 0.12
CA SER A 182 -8.04 16.14 -0.93
C SER A 182 -8.09 16.70 -2.35
N GLN A 183 -8.95 17.68 -2.60
CA GLN A 183 -9.01 18.36 -3.90
C GLN A 183 -7.74 19.15 -4.21
N ALA A 184 -7.13 19.78 -3.20
CA ALA A 184 -5.94 20.61 -3.39
C ALA A 184 -4.66 19.78 -3.46
N TRP A 185 -4.55 18.74 -2.62
CA TRP A 185 -3.32 17.95 -2.49
C TRP A 185 -3.25 16.78 -3.46
N LEU A 186 -4.39 16.11 -3.69
CA LEU A 186 -4.44 14.86 -4.44
C LEU A 186 -5.21 15.00 -5.76
N ASN A 187 -5.85 16.16 -5.99
CA ASN A 187 -6.82 16.36 -7.07
C ASN A 187 -7.98 15.35 -7.02
N ILE A 188 -8.41 14.96 -5.81
CA ILE A 188 -9.51 14.02 -5.58
C ILE A 188 -10.69 14.79 -4.97
N PRO A 189 -11.85 14.89 -5.64
CA PRO A 189 -13.00 15.60 -5.10
C PRO A 189 -13.68 14.78 -3.98
N SER A 190 -13.88 15.41 -2.82
CA SER A 190 -14.59 14.81 -1.69
C SER A 190 -15.84 15.60 -1.27
N ALA A 191 -16.77 14.92 -0.60
CA ALA A 191 -17.92 15.49 0.10
C ALA A 191 -17.64 15.80 1.57
N GLY A 192 -16.42 15.51 2.05
CA GLY A 192 -16.01 15.69 3.44
C GLY A 192 -15.70 14.37 4.15
N TRP A 193 -15.51 14.46 5.48
CA TRP A 193 -15.15 13.33 6.33
C TRP A 193 -16.41 12.70 6.96
N ASP A 194 -16.61 11.39 6.80
CA ASP A 194 -17.78 10.68 7.34
C ASP A 194 -17.60 10.19 8.79
N GLY A 195 -16.43 10.42 9.39
CA GLY A 195 -16.04 9.91 10.72
C GLY A 195 -14.97 8.84 10.66
N LYS A 196 -14.86 8.10 9.56
CA LYS A 196 -13.88 7.02 9.35
C LYS A 196 -13.07 7.15 8.07
N ARG A 197 -13.66 7.68 7.00
CA ARG A 197 -13.05 7.84 5.67
C ARG A 197 -13.55 9.11 4.98
N CYS A 198 -12.90 9.45 3.88
CA CYS A 198 -13.35 10.55 3.04
C CYS A 198 -14.52 10.11 2.15
N ALA A 199 -15.62 10.85 2.21
CA ALA A 199 -16.78 10.63 1.37
C ALA A 199 -16.52 11.16 -0.06
N PRO A 200 -16.85 10.41 -1.12
CA PRO A 200 -16.70 10.86 -2.49
C PRO A 200 -17.70 11.98 -2.82
N LYS A 201 -17.28 12.98 -3.61
CA LYS A 201 -18.15 14.10 -4.01
C LYS A 201 -19.28 13.68 -4.94
N THR A 202 -19.00 12.73 -5.83
CA THR A 202 -19.97 12.14 -6.75
C THR A 202 -20.05 10.66 -6.41
N MET A 203 -21.10 10.26 -5.69
CA MET A 203 -21.39 8.86 -5.41
C MET A 203 -22.31 8.35 -6.51
N ASN A 204 -21.93 7.23 -7.15
CA ASN A 204 -22.87 6.46 -7.94
C ASN A 204 -23.68 5.61 -6.96
N CYS A 205 -24.98 5.82 -6.90
CA CYS A 205 -25.87 5.12 -5.99
C CYS A 205 -25.83 3.60 -6.26
N GLY A 206 -25.55 3.18 -7.50
CA GLY A 206 -25.36 1.77 -7.82
C GLY A 206 -24.21 1.08 -7.08
N ASP A 207 -23.19 1.84 -6.66
CA ASP A 207 -22.02 1.32 -5.94
C ASP A 207 -22.24 1.22 -4.42
N VAL A 208 -23.37 1.73 -3.92
CA VAL A 208 -23.73 1.66 -2.50
C VAL A 208 -24.35 0.30 -2.20
N THR A 209 -23.62 -0.54 -1.47
CA THR A 209 -24.02 -1.92 -1.16
C THR A 209 -24.70 -2.10 0.19
N SER A 210 -24.87 -1.05 1.00
CA SER A 210 -25.58 -1.13 2.28
C SER A 210 -26.64 -0.05 2.41
N ARG A 211 -27.71 -0.40 3.14
CA ARG A 211 -28.82 0.51 3.39
C ARG A 211 -28.38 1.72 4.22
N GLU A 212 -27.56 1.51 5.23
CA GLU A 212 -27.05 2.56 6.12
C GLU A 212 -26.30 3.61 5.31
N MET A 213 -25.40 3.17 4.42
CA MET A 213 -24.65 4.05 3.53
C MET A 213 -25.58 4.79 2.56
N CYS A 214 -26.59 4.11 2.00
CA CYS A 214 -27.56 4.75 1.12
C CYS A 214 -28.39 5.83 1.83
N ASP A 215 -28.73 5.60 3.10
CA ASP A 215 -29.44 6.57 3.93
C ASP A 215 -28.58 7.81 4.25
N GLU A 216 -27.25 7.67 4.33
CA GLU A 216 -26.32 8.80 4.48
C GLU A 216 -26.26 9.68 3.22
N TYR A 217 -26.47 9.11 2.03
CA TYR A 217 -26.48 9.84 0.74
C TYR A 217 -27.86 10.34 0.32
N LYS A 218 -28.78 10.54 1.28
CA LYS A 218 -30.08 11.19 1.03
C LYS A 218 -29.88 12.59 0.44
N GLY A 219 -30.38 12.78 -0.77
CA GLY A 219 -30.24 14.04 -1.53
C GLY A 219 -29.41 13.87 -2.81
N THR A 220 -28.48 12.92 -2.84
CA THR A 220 -27.80 12.49 -4.08
C THR A 220 -28.52 11.28 -4.66
N CYS A 221 -28.88 10.32 -3.81
CA CYS A 221 -29.61 9.11 -4.19
C CYS A 221 -31.11 9.22 -3.94
N ALA A 222 -31.91 8.48 -4.71
CA ALA A 222 -33.34 8.32 -4.46
C ALA A 222 -33.61 7.55 -3.16
N GLY A 223 -32.74 6.59 -2.83
CA GLY A 223 -32.81 5.80 -1.60
C GLY A 223 -32.69 4.29 -1.86
N TRP A 224 -32.80 3.50 -0.79
CA TRP A 224 -32.59 2.05 -0.84
C TRP A 224 -33.78 1.32 -1.48
N GLY A 225 -33.55 0.61 -2.59
CA GLY A 225 -34.57 -0.11 -3.36
C GLY A 225 -34.87 -1.53 -2.86
N GLY A 226 -34.06 -2.07 -1.96
CA GLY A 226 -34.20 -3.43 -1.43
C GLY A 226 -32.86 -4.14 -1.37
N ASP A 227 -32.20 -4.25 -2.53
CA ASP A 227 -30.87 -4.87 -2.66
C ASP A 227 -29.76 -3.87 -3.02
N SER A 228 -30.12 -2.68 -3.53
CA SER A 228 -29.18 -1.64 -3.92
C SER A 228 -29.74 -0.25 -3.64
N CYS A 229 -28.85 0.75 -3.56
CA CYS A 229 -29.26 2.16 -3.56
C CYS A 229 -29.61 2.59 -4.99
N LEU A 230 -30.65 3.42 -5.13
CA LEU A 230 -31.17 3.83 -6.42
C LEU A 230 -30.84 5.28 -6.72
N GLU A 231 -30.58 5.56 -7.99
CA GLU A 231 -30.44 6.92 -8.53
C GLU A 231 -31.80 7.62 -8.62
N PRO A 232 -31.86 8.96 -8.49
CA PRO A 232 -33.07 9.73 -8.80
C PRO A 232 -33.59 9.41 -10.21
N GLY A 233 -34.88 9.07 -10.29
CA GLY A 233 -35.51 8.68 -11.57
C GLY A 233 -35.26 7.23 -12.01
N SER A 234 -34.69 6.38 -11.15
CA SER A 234 -34.56 4.95 -11.43
C SER A 234 -35.89 4.29 -11.75
N ALA A 235 -35.87 3.32 -12.66
CA ALA A 235 -37.08 2.58 -13.04
C ALA A 235 -37.62 1.72 -11.87
N PRO A 236 -38.95 1.55 -11.75
CA PRO A 236 -39.56 0.79 -10.64
C PRO A 236 -39.05 -0.65 -10.52
N LYS A 237 -38.69 -1.28 -11.65
CA LYS A 237 -38.14 -2.64 -11.69
C LYS A 237 -36.89 -2.85 -10.84
N PHE A 238 -36.19 -1.79 -10.44
CA PHE A 238 -35.02 -1.86 -9.55
C PHE A 238 -35.39 -1.85 -8.06
N ILE A 239 -36.67 -1.70 -7.72
CA ILE A 239 -37.18 -1.84 -6.36
C ILE A 239 -37.54 -3.31 -6.14
N THR A 240 -36.72 -4.01 -5.36
CA THR A 240 -36.84 -5.45 -5.07
C THR A 240 -37.47 -5.74 -3.70
N SER A 241 -37.85 -4.70 -2.95
CA SER A 241 -38.58 -4.86 -1.68
C SER A 241 -40.07 -4.52 -1.83
N LYS A 242 -40.95 -5.47 -1.51
CA LYS A 242 -42.41 -5.28 -1.52
C LYS A 242 -42.87 -4.11 -0.64
N VAL A 243 -42.25 -3.94 0.52
CA VAL A 243 -42.60 -2.86 1.46
C VAL A 243 -42.20 -1.50 0.89
N ILE A 244 -41.00 -1.41 0.30
CA ILE A 244 -40.55 -0.17 -0.36
C ILE A 244 -41.42 0.12 -1.59
N CYS A 245 -41.85 -0.92 -2.31
CA CYS A 245 -42.70 -0.80 -3.49
C CYS A 245 -44.02 -0.08 -3.20
N ALA A 246 -44.70 -0.49 -2.13
CA ALA A 246 -45.99 0.08 -1.73
C ALA A 246 -45.93 1.59 -1.45
N GLU A 247 -44.74 2.09 -1.09
CA GLU A 247 -44.49 3.50 -0.73
C GLU A 247 -43.47 4.16 -1.68
N SER A 248 -43.22 3.58 -2.85
CA SER A 248 -42.13 3.95 -3.76
C SER A 248 -42.18 5.41 -4.21
N GLN A 249 -43.36 5.92 -4.56
CA GLN A 249 -43.55 7.32 -4.94
C GLN A 249 -43.22 8.27 -3.78
N GLN A 250 -43.64 7.95 -2.56
CA GLN A 250 -43.44 8.81 -1.39
C GLN A 250 -41.99 8.74 -0.89
N ARG A 251 -41.38 7.55 -0.90
CA ARG A 251 -40.07 7.31 -0.30
C ARG A 251 -38.91 7.56 -1.24
N LEU A 252 -39.07 7.22 -2.53
CA LEU A 252 -38.01 7.26 -3.52
C LEU A 252 -38.30 8.23 -4.67
N GLY A 253 -39.51 8.78 -4.76
CA GLY A 253 -39.94 9.59 -5.91
C GLY A 253 -40.10 8.76 -7.20
N ILE A 254 -40.21 7.44 -7.07
CA ILE A 254 -40.30 6.51 -8.20
C ILE A 254 -41.75 6.00 -8.30
N PRO A 255 -42.50 6.31 -9.37
CA PRO A 255 -43.90 5.90 -9.51
C PRO A 255 -44.00 4.41 -9.83
N SER A 256 -44.88 3.67 -9.16
CA SER A 256 -45.17 2.27 -9.49
C SER A 256 -46.67 1.97 -9.45
N ILE A 257 -47.11 0.96 -10.21
CA ILE A 257 -48.52 0.52 -10.23
C ILE A 257 -48.78 -0.69 -9.33
N GLY A 258 -47.76 -1.19 -8.64
CA GLY A 258 -47.88 -2.29 -7.69
C GLY A 258 -46.71 -3.26 -7.73
N TRP A 259 -46.83 -4.31 -6.89
CA TRP A 259 -45.82 -5.35 -6.74
C TRP A 259 -46.07 -6.50 -7.73
N GLY A 260 -45.06 -6.81 -8.55
CA GLY A 260 -45.12 -7.86 -9.57
C GLY A 260 -44.66 -9.25 -9.10
N GLY A 261 -44.42 -9.46 -7.81
CA GLY A 261 -43.96 -10.73 -7.24
C GLY A 261 -42.51 -10.68 -6.78
N SER A 262 -41.60 -10.15 -7.61
CA SER A 262 -40.16 -9.99 -7.30
C SER A 262 -39.63 -8.57 -7.44
N MET A 263 -40.37 -7.67 -8.09
CA MET A 263 -40.00 -6.27 -8.29
C MET A 263 -41.25 -5.39 -8.43
N CYS A 264 -41.12 -4.06 -8.33
CA CYS A 264 -42.22 -3.16 -8.69
C CYS A 264 -42.48 -3.12 -10.19
N LEU A 265 -43.75 -2.96 -10.55
CA LEU A 265 -44.20 -2.78 -11.93
C LEU A 265 -44.19 -1.30 -12.32
N SER A 266 -43.77 -1.04 -13.56
CA SER A 266 -43.82 0.29 -14.17
C SER A 266 -45.25 0.65 -14.60
N PRO A 267 -45.61 1.93 -14.68
CA PRO A 267 -46.89 2.38 -15.25
C PRO A 267 -47.02 2.21 -16.77
N ASP A 268 -45.90 1.95 -17.46
CA ASP A 268 -45.78 1.84 -18.91
C ASP A 268 -45.92 0.39 -19.43
#